data_AF-A0A1B6NVQ3-F1
#
_entry.id   AF-A0A1B6NVQ3-F1
#
_cell.length_a   1.000
_cell.length_b   1.000
_cell.length_c   1.000
_cell.angle_alpha   90.00
_cell.angle_beta   90.00
_cell.angle_gamma   90.00
#
_symmetry.space_group_name_H-M   'P 1'
#
loop_
_entity.id
_entity.type
_entity.pdbx_description
1 polymer ?
#
loop_
_entity_poly.entity_id
_entity_poly.type
_entity_poly.pdbx_seq_one_letter_code
_entity_poly.pdbx_strand_id
1 'polypeptide(L)' 'MPEKNEADLVPKVLHLGGIRYDIDRGEMWEGETPVRLTATENQLMKIFAACPGEAVSRAKLVEDLGRDRGQAQERA' A
#
# COMPACT_ATOMS: atom_id res chain seq x y z
N MET A 1 -25.50 -10.76 18.38
CA MET A 1 -24.03 -10.81 18.48
C MET A 1 -23.49 -10.25 17.17
N PRO A 2 -22.68 -9.19 17.12
CA PRO A 2 -22.23 -8.68 15.83
C PRO A 2 -21.17 -9.63 15.26
N GLU A 3 -21.41 -10.11 14.04
CA GLU A 3 -20.53 -10.98 13.28
C GLU A 3 -19.21 -10.25 12.99
N LYS A 4 -18.10 -10.83 13.47
CA LYS A 4 -16.75 -10.31 13.27
C LYS A 4 -16.38 -10.50 11.80
N ASN A 5 -16.54 -9.45 11.01
CA ASN A 5 -16.29 -9.41 9.57
C ASN A 5 -14.88 -9.97 9.25
N GLU A 6 -14.81 -10.94 8.35
CA GLU A 6 -13.58 -11.66 7.95
C GLU A 6 -12.50 -10.72 7.36
N ALA A 7 -12.87 -9.47 7.06
CA ALA A 7 -11.96 -8.36 6.75
C ALA A 7 -10.97 -7.99 7.88
N ASP A 8 -11.16 -8.52 9.10
CA ASP A 8 -10.24 -8.30 10.23
C ASP A 8 -8.98 -9.18 10.17
N LEU A 9 -8.90 -10.14 9.24
CA LEU A 9 -7.81 -11.12 9.14
C LEU A 9 -6.64 -10.67 8.26
N VAL A 10 -6.80 -9.60 7.48
CA VAL A 10 -5.71 -9.00 6.71
C VAL A 10 -4.86 -8.14 7.66
N PRO A 11 -3.52 -8.23 7.65
CA PRO A 11 -2.69 -7.34 8.45
C PRO A 11 -3.05 -5.89 8.10
N LYS A 12 -3.63 -5.18 9.06
CA LYS A 12 -4.06 -3.78 8.84
C LYS A 12 -2.87 -2.83 8.78
N VAL A 13 -1.73 -3.26 9.36
CA VAL A 13 -0.50 -2.48 9.46
C VAL A 13 0.69 -3.34 9.05
N LEU A 14 1.52 -2.80 8.15
CA LEU A 14 2.81 -3.36 7.77
C LEU A 14 3.93 -2.67 8.56
N HIS A 15 4.79 -3.47 9.18
CA HIS A 15 5.97 -2.98 9.90
C HIS A 15 7.23 -3.11 9.04
N LEU A 16 7.90 -1.98 8.81
CA LEU A 16 9.11 -1.85 8.00
C LEU A 16 10.23 -1.30 8.90
N GLY A 17 10.69 -2.13 9.83
CA GLY A 17 11.59 -1.69 10.90
C GLY A 17 10.90 -0.67 11.82
N GLY A 18 11.45 0.55 11.92
CA GLY A 18 10.86 1.65 12.70
C GLY A 18 9.65 2.32 12.05
N ILE A 19 9.36 1.98 10.79
CA ILE A 19 8.26 2.55 10.01
C ILE A 19 7.03 1.65 10.10
N ARG A 20 5.86 2.27 10.22
CA ARG A 20 4.55 1.61 10.19
C ARG A 20 3.78 2.14 8.99
N TYR A 21 3.17 1.25 8.22
CA TYR A 21 2.27 1.58 7.13
C TYR A 21 0.89 1.01 7.41
N ASP A 22 -0.10 1.88 7.57
CA ASP A 22 -1.50 1.49 7.68
C ASP A 22 -2.07 1.29 6.28
N ILE A 23 -2.43 0.04 5.98
CA ILE A 23 -2.82 -0.38 4.62
C ILE A 23 -4.23 0.11 4.29
N ASP A 24 -5.10 0.21 5.30
CA ASP A 24 -6.48 0.68 5.13
C ASP A 24 -6.50 2.19 4.88
N ARG A 25 -5.67 2.93 5.62
CA ARG A 25 -5.60 4.40 5.55
C ARG A 25 -4.63 4.91 4.48
N GLY A 26 -3.70 4.08 4.00
CA GLY A 26 -2.63 4.52 3.11
C GLY A 26 -1.69 5.53 3.77
N GLU A 27 -1.50 5.39 5.09
CA GLU A 27 -0.69 6.32 5.88
C GLU A 27 0.60 5.65 6.34
N MET A 28 1.70 6.39 6.31
CA MET A 28 2.98 5.94 6.81
C MET A 28 3.40 6.77 8.01
N TRP A 29 4.00 6.12 9.01
CA TRP A 29 4.44 6.72 10.25
C TRP A 29 5.84 6.24 10.61
N GLU A 30 6.69 7.14 11.07
CA GLU A 30 7.98 6.82 11.68
C GLU A 30 7.91 7.21 13.15
N GLY A 31 7.79 6.21 14.03
CA GLY A 31 7.49 6.44 15.44
C GLY A 31 6.12 7.11 15.63
N GLU A 32 6.12 8.40 15.91
CA GLU A 32 4.93 9.26 16.09
C GLU A 32 4.80 10.32 14.98
N THR A 33 5.74 10.38 14.04
CA THR A 33 5.79 11.37 12.97
C THR A 33 5.12 10.82 11.70
N PRO A 34 4.13 11.50 11.11
CA PRO A 34 3.55 11.08 9.84
C PRO A 34 4.50 11.34 8.68
N VAL A 35 4.65 10.33 7.81
CA VAL A 35 5.43 10.39 6.56
C VAL A 35 4.47 10.57 5.40
N ARG A 36 4.64 11.68 4.67
CA ARG A 36 3.74 12.06 3.59
C ARG A 36 4.16 11.43 2.28
N LEU A 37 3.35 10.49 1.80
CA LEU A 37 3.56 9.82 0.53
C LEU A 37 2.89 10.59 -0.61
N THR A 38 3.56 10.69 -1.75
CA THR A 38 2.95 11.08 -3.03
C THR A 38 1.96 10.01 -3.50
N ALA A 39 1.15 10.34 -4.51
CA ALA A 39 0.18 9.39 -5.06
C ALA A 39 0.84 8.09 -5.56
N THR A 40 1.96 8.20 -6.28
CA THR A 40 2.69 7.04 -6.80
C THR A 40 3.32 6.21 -5.68
N GLU A 41 3.86 6.84 -4.64
CA GLU A 41 4.42 6.12 -3.49
C GLU A 41 3.32 5.37 -2.71
N ASN A 42 2.14 5.97 -2.57
CA ASN A 42 0.99 5.30 -1.98
C ASN A 42 0.58 4.05 -2.79
N GLN A 43 0.55 4.15 -4.11
CA GLN A 43 0.29 3.02 -5.00
C GLN A 43 1.36 1.92 -4.85
N LEU A 44 2.63 2.30 -4.82
CA LEU A 44 3.73 1.35 -4.60
C LEU A 44 3.57 0.62 -3.26
N MET A 45 3.24 1.35 -2.18
CA MET A 45 3.02 0.75 -0.87
C MET A 45 1.85 -0.23 -0.85
N LYS A 46 0.75 0.05 -1.55
CA LYS A 46 -0.35 -0.91 -1.73
C LYS A 46 0.09 -2.18 -2.45
N ILE A 47 0.91 -2.05 -3.50
CA ILE A 47 1.44 -3.21 -4.24
C ILE A 47 2.34 -4.05 -3.33
N PHE A 48 3.24 -3.43 -2.56
CA PHE A 48 4.11 -4.17 -1.63
C PHE A 48 3.35 -4.78 -0.45
N ALA A 49 2.33 -4.09 0.05
CA ALA A 49 1.49 -4.58 1.15
C ALA A 49 0.63 -5.80 0.77
N ALA A 50 0.33 -6.00 -0.52
CA ALA A 50 -0.40 -7.17 -1.00
C ALA A 50 0.41 -8.47 -0.90
N CYS A 51 1.74 -8.39 -0.97
CA CYS A 51 2.64 -9.55 -0.94
C CYS A 51 3.86 -9.26 -0.03
N PRO A 52 3.68 -9.12 1.29
CA PRO A 52 4.78 -8.77 2.19
C PRO A 52 5.83 -9.89 2.24
N GLY A 53 7.11 -9.51 2.14
CA GLY A 53 8.24 -10.44 2.17
C GLY A 53 8.55 -11.13 0.84
N GLU A 54 7.74 -10.89 -0.20
CA GLU A 54 7.96 -11.42 -1.54
C GLU A 54 8.70 -10.40 -2.42
N ALA A 55 9.62 -10.89 -3.26
CA ALA A 55 10.34 -10.02 -4.19
C ALA A 55 9.43 -9.64 -5.36
N VAL A 56 9.18 -8.34 -5.54
CA VAL A 56 8.40 -7.83 -6.69
C VAL A 56 9.35 -7.35 -7.79
N SER A 57 9.22 -7.94 -8.98
CA SER A 57 10.02 -7.55 -10.13
C SER A 57 9.61 -6.20 -10.71
N ARG A 58 10.55 -5.49 -11.35
CA ARG A 58 10.29 -4.20 -12.00
C ARG A 58 9.17 -4.27 -13.04
N ALA A 59 9.13 -5.33 -13.86
CA ALA A 59 8.08 -5.50 -14.87
C ALA A 59 6.68 -5.52 -14.23
N LYS A 60 6.52 -6.37 -13.19
CA LYS A 60 5.30 -6.46 -12.40
C LYS A 60 4.90 -5.13 -11.77
N LEU A 61 5.85 -4.40 -11.17
CA LEU A 61 5.59 -3.06 -10.62
C LEU A 61 5.03 -2.09 -11.67
N VAL A 62 5.59 -2.09 -12.88
CA VAL A 62 5.12 -1.22 -13.97
C VAL A 62 3.72 -1.63 -14.43
N GLU A 63 3.45 -2.92 -14.54
CA GLU A 63 2.13 -3.44 -14.91
C GLU A 63 1.06 -3.09 -13.87
N ASP A 64 1.32 -3.36 -12.58
CA ASP A 64 0.40 -3.08 -11.48
C ASP A 64 0.18 -1.56 -11.31
N LEU A 65 1.23 -0.74 -11.45
CA LEU A 65 1.09 0.72 -11.48
C LEU A 65 0.28 1.22 -12.69
N GLY A 66 0.47 0.63 -13.87
CA GLY A 66 -0.28 0.96 -15.08
C GLY A 66 -1.77 0.63 -14.95
N ARG A 67 -2.10 -0.44 -14.22
CA ARG A 67 -3.48 -0.89 -13.97
C ARG A 67 -4.21 0.00 -12.98
N ASP A 68 -3.55 0.41 -11.90
CA ASP A 68 -4.14 1.36 -10.93
C ASP A 68 -4.22 2.79 -11.51
N ARG A 69 -3.32 3.12 -12.44
CA ARG A 69 -3.40 4.32 -13.29
C ARG A 69 -4.44 4.22 -14.42
N GLY A 70 -5.39 3.27 -14.38
CA GLY A 70 -6.57 3.25 -15.25
C GLY A 70 -7.53 4.46 -15.11
N GLN A 71 -7.22 5.40 -14.21
CA GLN A 71 -7.82 6.74 -14.10
C GLN A 71 -6.82 7.88 -14.30
N ALA A 72 -5.56 7.59 -14.66
CA ALA A 72 -4.59 8.62 -15.03
C ALA A 72 -4.87 9.02 -16.48
N GLN A 73 -5.80 9.95 -16.62
CA GLN A 73 -6.12 10.66 -17.85
C GLN A 73 -4.84 10.99 -18.63
N GLU A 74 -4.82 10.53 -19.87
CA GLU A 74 -3.84 10.89 -20.88
C GLU A 74 -3.70 12.42 -20.89
N ARG A 75 -2.59 12.94 -20.37
CA ARG A 75 -2.25 14.35 -20.59
C ARG A 75 -1.47 14.42 -21.90
N ALA A 76 -2.21 14.71 -22.96
CA ALA A 76 -1.68 15.32 -24.18
C ALA A 76 -1.32 16.79 -23.91
#